data_AF-A0A929M9J3-F1
#
_entry.id   AF-A0A929M9J3-F1
#
_cell.length_a   1.000
_cell.length_b   1.000
_cell.length_c   1.000
_cell.angle_alpha   90.00
_cell.angle_beta   90.00
_cell.angle_gamma   90.00
#
_symmetry.space_group_name_H-M   'P 1'
#
loop_
_entity.id
_entity.type
_entity.pdbx_description
1 polymer ?
#
loop_
_entity_poly.entity_id
_entity_poly.type
_entity_poly.pdbx_seq_one_letter_code
_entity_poly.pdbx_strand_id
1 'polypeptide(L)'
;MIQTCLFPAAGYGTRFLPATKSLPKEMLPILTKPLIHYGVDEALEAGMDNMAFVTGRGKRALEDYFDISYELEKEIAGSSKESLLSEVRNLMNSCTFSFTRQNAMKGLGHAIYTGKTLVRDEAFGVILADDLCINENGEGVLSQMVKIYEKYRCSVVAVMEVPKEQTKSYGVVSGRFI
;
A
#
# COMPACT_ATOMS: atom_id res chain seq x y z
N MET A 1 -11.72 -5.67 15.15
CA MET A 1 -10.40 -5.84 14.52
C MET A 1 -10.51 -5.26 13.12
N ILE A 2 -9.54 -4.48 12.68
CA ILE A 2 -9.54 -3.93 11.31
C ILE A 2 -8.93 -5.01 10.41
N GLN A 3 -9.64 -5.45 9.37
CA GLN A 3 -9.19 -6.57 8.53
C GLN A 3 -8.72 -6.11 7.14
N THR A 4 -9.20 -4.97 6.66
CA THR A 4 -8.95 -4.52 5.28
C THR A 4 -8.02 -3.32 5.24
N CYS A 5 -7.00 -3.38 4.39
CA CYS A 5 -6.19 -2.24 4.01
C CYS A 5 -6.45 -1.89 2.53
N LEU A 6 -6.76 -0.63 2.26
CA LEU A 6 -7.02 -0.12 0.93
C LEU A 6 -5.78 0.60 0.36
N PHE A 7 -5.42 0.26 -0.88
CA PHE A 7 -4.26 0.79 -1.60
C PHE A 7 -4.70 1.58 -2.84
N PRO A 8 -4.72 2.93 -2.78
CA PRO A 8 -4.96 3.77 -3.94
C PRO A 8 -3.73 3.77 -4.87
N ALA A 9 -3.81 3.04 -5.98
CA ALA A 9 -2.69 2.83 -6.91
C ALA A 9 -3.04 3.18 -8.37
N ALA A 10 -3.93 4.15 -8.58
CA ALA A 10 -4.41 4.55 -9.91
C ALA A 10 -3.62 5.70 -10.57
N GLY A 11 -2.73 6.36 -9.82
CA GLY A 11 -2.00 7.54 -10.29
C GLY A 11 -0.94 7.24 -11.36
N TYR A 12 -0.75 8.18 -12.29
CA TYR A 12 0.29 8.09 -13.33
C TYR A 12 1.73 8.24 -12.81
N GLY A 13 1.91 8.72 -11.57
CA GLY A 13 3.25 8.90 -11.01
C GLY A 13 4.10 9.92 -11.77
N THR A 14 3.51 11.03 -12.24
CA THR A 14 4.18 12.03 -13.07
C THR A 14 5.42 12.67 -12.41
N ARG A 15 5.49 12.66 -11.07
CA ARG A 15 6.66 13.12 -10.31
C ARG A 15 7.90 12.23 -10.50
N PHE A 16 7.72 11.01 -10.98
CA PHE A 16 8.78 10.01 -11.16
C PHE A 16 9.07 9.72 -12.64
N LEU A 17 8.69 10.61 -13.55
CA LEU A 17 9.08 10.50 -14.95
C LEU A 17 10.61 10.67 -15.09
N PRO A 18 11.27 9.93 -16.00
CA PRO A 18 10.68 9.09 -17.04
C PRO A 18 10.38 7.65 -16.62
N ALA A 19 10.77 7.21 -15.42
CA ALA A 19 10.64 5.82 -14.99
C ALA A 19 9.17 5.34 -15.03
N THR A 20 8.24 6.21 -14.64
CA THR A 20 6.81 5.88 -14.60
C THR A 20 6.08 5.92 -15.94
N LYS A 21 6.81 6.13 -17.06
CA LYS A 21 6.24 6.07 -18.41
C LYS A 21 5.65 4.69 -18.73
N SER A 22 6.25 3.62 -18.20
CA SER A 22 5.81 2.23 -18.42
C SER A 22 5.76 1.38 -17.15
N LEU A 23 6.33 1.85 -16.04
CA LEU A 23 6.30 1.18 -14.75
C LEU A 23 5.37 1.93 -13.78
N PRO A 24 4.46 1.27 -13.06
CA PRO A 24 3.71 1.92 -11.98
C PRO A 24 4.66 2.53 -10.94
N LYS A 25 4.35 3.70 -10.37
CA LYS A 25 5.18 4.29 -9.30
C LYS A 25 5.33 3.37 -8.08
N GLU A 26 4.28 2.60 -7.78
CA GLU A 26 4.21 1.66 -6.68
C GLU A 26 5.11 0.42 -6.92
N MET A 27 5.55 0.22 -8.17
CA MET A 27 6.48 -0.84 -8.57
C MET A 27 7.93 -0.36 -8.66
N LEU A 28 8.23 0.90 -8.30
CA LEU A 28 9.60 1.38 -8.23
C LEU A 28 10.35 0.59 -7.13
N PRO A 29 11.52 -0.01 -7.43
CA PRO A 29 12.21 -0.87 -6.50
C PRO A 29 13.03 -0.07 -5.48
N ILE A 30 12.95 -0.48 -4.22
CA ILE A 30 13.96 -0.23 -3.19
C ILE A 30 14.83 -1.48 -3.13
N LEU A 31 16.02 -1.38 -3.72
CA LEU A 31 16.89 -2.52 -3.99
C LEU A 31 16.16 -3.61 -4.82
N THR A 32 15.67 -4.65 -4.17
CA THR A 32 15.07 -5.82 -4.82
C THR A 32 13.55 -5.91 -4.66
N LYS A 33 12.94 -5.05 -3.83
CA LYS A 33 11.50 -5.07 -3.54
C LYS A 33 10.81 -3.81 -4.06
N PRO A 34 9.66 -3.91 -4.74
CA PRO A 34 8.88 -2.73 -5.10
C PRO A 34 8.28 -2.06 -3.86
N LEU A 35 8.05 -0.75 -3.94
CA LEU A 35 7.40 0.03 -2.87
C LEU A 35 6.11 -0.60 -2.34
N ILE A 36 5.29 -1.17 -3.23
CA ILE A 36 4.03 -1.81 -2.83
C ILE A 36 4.21 -3.00 -1.88
N HIS A 37 5.33 -3.73 -1.98
CA HIS A 37 5.62 -4.87 -1.11
C HIS A 37 5.68 -4.41 0.35
N TYR A 38 6.39 -3.31 0.62
CA TYR A 38 6.51 -2.75 1.97
C TYR A 38 5.16 -2.31 2.53
N GLY A 39 4.29 -1.72 1.70
CA GLY A 39 2.94 -1.35 2.13
C GLY A 39 2.07 -2.56 2.47
N VAL A 40 2.22 -3.68 1.75
CA VAL A 40 1.49 -4.94 2.05
C VAL A 40 2.06 -5.61 3.29
N ASP A 41 3.39 -5.61 3.47
CA ASP A 41 4.04 -6.06 4.71
C ASP A 41 3.53 -5.27 5.93
N GLU A 42 3.51 -3.93 5.85
CA GLU A 42 3.02 -3.06 6.93
C GLU A 42 1.54 -3.30 7.25
N ALA A 43 0.70 -3.52 6.23
CA ALA A 43 -0.69 -3.88 6.42
C ALA A 43 -0.86 -5.23 7.15
N LEU A 44 -0.10 -6.23 6.74
CA LEU A 44 -0.14 -7.56 7.37
C LEU A 44 0.38 -7.52 8.81
N GLU A 45 1.46 -6.76 9.08
CA GLU A 45 1.97 -6.52 10.44
C GLU A 45 0.90 -5.89 11.34
N ALA A 46 0.09 -4.97 10.79
CA ALA A 46 -1.02 -4.33 11.50
C ALA A 46 -2.26 -5.22 11.66
N GLY A 47 -2.20 -6.48 11.22
CA GLY A 47 -3.29 -7.46 11.34
C GLY A 47 -4.36 -7.34 10.25
N MET A 48 -4.06 -6.66 9.13
CA MET A 48 -4.96 -6.56 7.98
C MET A 48 -4.53 -7.55 6.90
N ASP A 49 -5.34 -8.56 6.63
CA ASP A 49 -5.08 -9.61 5.64
C ASP A 49 -5.84 -9.42 4.31
N ASN A 50 -6.81 -8.50 4.28
CA ASN A 50 -7.56 -8.17 3.07
C ASN A 50 -6.97 -6.94 2.38
N MET A 51 -6.26 -7.15 1.27
CA MET A 51 -5.59 -6.09 0.51
C MET A 51 -6.49 -5.62 -0.64
N ALA A 52 -7.08 -4.44 -0.48
CA ALA A 52 -8.05 -3.84 -1.40
C ALA A 52 -7.40 -2.78 -2.31
N PHE A 53 -7.07 -3.15 -3.54
CA PHE A 53 -6.41 -2.29 -4.51
C PHE A 53 -7.40 -1.51 -5.37
N VAL A 54 -7.16 -0.21 -5.47
CA VAL A 54 -7.86 0.66 -6.42
C VAL A 54 -6.87 1.07 -7.51
N THR A 55 -6.94 0.39 -8.66
CA THR A 55 -5.97 0.55 -9.76
C THR A 55 -6.50 1.41 -10.90
N GLY A 56 -5.60 1.81 -11.81
CA GLY A 56 -5.90 2.61 -13.00
C GLY A 56 -5.45 1.90 -14.28
N ARG A 57 -5.32 2.67 -15.37
CA ARG A 57 -4.75 2.15 -16.63
C ARG A 57 -3.24 1.92 -16.48
N GLY A 58 -2.73 0.85 -17.09
CA GLY A 58 -1.29 0.54 -17.07
C GLY A 58 -0.76 -0.02 -15.75
N LYS A 59 -1.65 -0.53 -14.88
CA LYS A 59 -1.31 -1.01 -13.53
C LYS A 59 -1.27 -2.54 -13.38
N ARG A 60 -1.25 -3.27 -14.49
CA ARG A 60 -1.26 -4.75 -14.49
C ARG A 60 -0.12 -5.36 -13.67
N ALA A 61 1.06 -4.73 -13.70
CA ALA A 61 2.22 -5.20 -12.94
C ALA A 61 1.99 -5.27 -11.41
N LEU A 62 0.99 -4.56 -10.86
CA LEU A 62 0.60 -4.71 -9.45
C LEU A 62 -0.16 -6.01 -9.20
N GLU A 63 -1.07 -6.36 -10.12
CA GLU A 63 -1.81 -7.63 -10.09
C GLU A 63 -0.82 -8.79 -10.29
N ASP A 64 0.02 -8.72 -11.32
CA ASP A 64 0.99 -9.77 -11.66
C ASP A 64 2.06 -9.98 -10.56
N TYR A 65 2.36 -8.98 -9.71
CA TYR A 65 3.35 -9.10 -8.64
C TYR A 65 2.87 -9.95 -7.44
N PHE A 66 1.57 -9.95 -7.18
CA PHE A 66 0.93 -10.74 -6.12
C PHE A 66 0.17 -11.95 -6.69
N ASP A 67 0.60 -12.43 -7.85
CA ASP A 67 0.07 -13.62 -8.52
C ASP A 67 1.21 -14.59 -8.86
N ILE A 68 0.85 -15.83 -9.19
CA ILE A 68 1.80 -16.86 -9.58
C ILE A 68 2.34 -16.54 -10.97
N SER A 69 3.66 -16.36 -11.08
CA SER A 69 4.33 -16.23 -12.37
C SER A 69 4.75 -17.61 -12.87
N TYR A 70 3.80 -18.34 -13.47
CA TYR A 70 3.97 -19.76 -13.79
C TYR A 70 5.26 -20.06 -14.57
N GLU A 71 5.55 -19.31 -15.62
CA GLU A 71 6.74 -19.49 -16.44
C GLU A 71 8.02 -19.25 -15.63
N LEU A 72 8.09 -18.14 -14.90
CA LEU A 72 9.27 -17.79 -14.09
C LEU A 72 9.51 -18.81 -12.98
N GLU A 73 8.46 -19.14 -12.23
CA GLU A 73 8.55 -20.04 -11.09
C GLU A 73 8.92 -21.46 -11.50
N LYS A 74 8.40 -21.93 -12.64
CA LYS A 74 8.77 -23.22 -13.21
C LYS A 74 10.24 -23.25 -13.64
N GLU A 75 10.74 -22.19 -14.28
CA GLU A 75 12.12 -22.13 -14.76
C GLU A 75 13.16 -22.12 -13.62
N ILE A 76 12.82 -21.53 -12.47
CA ILE A 76 13.73 -21.45 -11.32
C ILE A 76 13.51 -22.56 -10.27
N ALA A 77 12.49 -23.40 -10.43
CA ALA A 77 12.14 -24.46 -9.48
C ALA A 77 13.33 -25.40 -9.22
N GLY A 78 13.63 -25.67 -7.95
CA GLY A 78 14.76 -26.50 -7.52
C GLY A 78 16.14 -25.81 -7.62
N SER A 79 16.21 -24.56 -8.10
CA SER A 79 17.44 -23.78 -8.10
C SER A 79 17.63 -23.01 -6.79
N SER A 80 18.85 -22.51 -6.55
CA SER A 80 19.14 -21.61 -5.43
C SER A 80 18.39 -20.26 -5.50
N LYS A 81 17.76 -19.94 -6.63
CA LYS A 81 16.98 -18.70 -6.80
C LYS A 81 15.55 -18.84 -6.31
N GLU A 82 15.04 -20.06 -6.14
CA GLU A 82 13.66 -20.28 -5.73
C GLU A 82 13.35 -19.64 -4.37
N SER A 83 14.31 -19.67 -3.44
CA SER A 83 14.16 -19.05 -2.12
C SER A 83 14.00 -17.53 -2.18
N LEU A 84 14.38 -16.87 -3.29
CA LEU A 84 14.20 -15.44 -3.48
C LEU A 84 12.73 -15.02 -3.61
N LEU A 85 11.82 -15.96 -3.87
CA LEU A 85 10.37 -15.72 -3.93
C LEU A 85 9.65 -15.94 -2.59
N SER A 86 10.37 -16.39 -1.55
CA SER A 86 9.73 -16.81 -0.29
C SER A 86 8.88 -15.72 0.35
N GLU A 87 9.34 -14.48 0.33
CA GLU A 87 8.63 -13.36 0.96
C GLU A 87 7.32 -13.04 0.23
N VAL A 88 7.35 -12.90 -1.10
CA VAL A 88 6.13 -12.61 -1.87
C VAL A 88 5.14 -13.79 -1.81
N ARG A 89 5.64 -15.03 -1.83
CA ARG A 89 4.81 -16.23 -1.61
C ARG A 89 4.16 -16.23 -0.22
N ASN A 90 4.88 -15.81 0.81
CA ASN A 90 4.32 -15.70 2.16
C ASN A 90 3.19 -14.66 2.20
N LEU A 91 3.36 -13.51 1.55
CA LEU A 91 2.28 -12.51 1.42
C LEU A 91 1.08 -13.08 0.67
N MET A 92 1.30 -13.76 -0.46
CA MET A 92 0.22 -14.40 -1.23
C MET A 92 -0.54 -15.46 -0.44
N ASN A 93 0.14 -16.22 0.43
CA ASN A 93 -0.49 -17.24 1.26
C ASN A 93 -1.20 -16.66 2.50
N SER A 94 -0.79 -15.48 2.95
CA SER A 94 -1.30 -14.86 4.18
C SER A 94 -2.40 -13.83 3.93
N CYS A 95 -2.51 -13.33 2.70
CA CYS A 95 -3.39 -12.21 2.36
C CYS A 95 -4.36 -12.56 1.22
N THR A 96 -5.53 -11.92 1.22
CA THR A 96 -6.46 -11.91 0.08
C THR A 96 -6.29 -10.61 -0.70
N PHE A 97 -6.02 -10.71 -2.01
CA PHE A 97 -5.86 -9.55 -2.89
C PHE A 97 -7.12 -9.33 -3.71
N SER A 98 -7.70 -8.13 -3.64
CA SER A 98 -8.88 -7.73 -4.41
C SER A 98 -8.62 -6.44 -5.15
N PHE A 99 -9.09 -6.35 -6.40
CA PHE A 99 -8.81 -5.22 -7.27
C PHE A 99 -10.10 -4.60 -7.80
N THR A 100 -10.16 -3.27 -7.84
CA THR A 100 -11.18 -2.50 -8.55
C THR A 100 -10.54 -1.36 -9.33
N ARG A 101 -11.27 -0.77 -10.27
CA ARG A 101 -10.72 0.24 -11.19
C ARG A 101 -11.27 1.64 -10.94
N GLN A 102 -10.36 2.59 -10.73
CA GLN A 102 -10.67 4.01 -10.78
C GLN A 102 -10.78 4.46 -12.24
N ASN A 103 -12.02 4.62 -12.73
CA ASN A 103 -12.29 4.94 -14.13
C ASN A 103 -11.91 6.37 -14.55
N ALA A 104 -11.75 7.29 -13.59
CA ALA A 104 -11.42 8.69 -13.84
C ALA A 104 -10.47 9.26 -12.77
N MET A 105 -9.49 10.05 -13.21
CA MET A 105 -8.48 10.69 -12.36
C MET A 105 -9.05 11.88 -11.58
N LYS A 106 -9.92 11.60 -10.60
CA LYS A 106 -10.57 12.60 -9.73
C LYS A 106 -9.91 12.71 -8.35
N GLY A 107 -8.66 12.27 -8.23
CA GLY A 107 -7.87 12.36 -6.99
C GLY A 107 -8.12 11.24 -5.98
N LEU A 108 -7.48 11.39 -4.80
CA LEU A 108 -7.43 10.38 -3.75
C LEU A 108 -8.82 10.06 -3.15
N GLY A 109 -9.62 11.08 -2.84
CA GLY A 109 -10.96 10.87 -2.28
C GLY A 109 -11.86 10.03 -3.19
N HIS A 110 -11.79 10.25 -4.51
CA HIS A 110 -12.49 9.42 -5.48
C HIS A 110 -11.94 7.98 -5.53
N ALA A 111 -10.64 7.79 -5.35
CA ALA A 111 -10.03 6.46 -5.31
C ALA A 111 -10.54 5.68 -4.09
N ILE A 112 -10.50 6.29 -2.90
CA ILE A 112 -11.04 5.71 -1.66
C ILE A 112 -12.54 5.37 -1.83
N TYR A 113 -13.34 6.30 -2.36
CA TYR A 113 -14.76 6.06 -2.63
C TYR A 113 -14.99 4.90 -3.61
N THR A 114 -14.16 4.79 -4.64
CA THR A 114 -14.24 3.67 -5.61
C THR A 114 -13.99 2.32 -4.92
N GLY A 115 -13.08 2.29 -3.95
CA GLY A 115 -12.81 1.09 -3.16
C GLY A 115 -13.90 0.72 -2.15
N LYS A 116 -14.97 1.51 -2.00
CA LYS A 116 -16.14 1.18 -1.16
C LYS A 116 -16.68 -0.23 -1.44
N THR A 117 -16.62 -0.68 -2.70
CA THR A 117 -17.05 -2.03 -3.09
C THR A 117 -16.22 -3.15 -2.45
N LEU A 118 -14.99 -2.85 -2.03
CA LEU A 118 -14.04 -3.80 -1.46
C LEU A 118 -13.98 -3.73 0.08
N VAL A 119 -14.16 -2.54 0.68
CA VAL A 119 -14.00 -2.33 2.14
C VAL A 119 -15.29 -2.48 2.98
N ARG A 120 -16.46 -2.67 2.33
CA ARG A 120 -17.77 -2.80 2.99
C ARG A 120 -18.06 -1.65 3.98
N ASP A 121 -18.85 -1.90 5.02
CA ASP A 121 -19.21 -0.92 6.07
C ASP A 121 -18.43 -1.20 7.36
N GLU A 122 -17.10 -1.27 7.22
CA GLU A 122 -16.17 -1.57 8.32
C GLU A 122 -15.06 -0.52 8.37
N ALA A 123 -14.38 -0.41 9.52
CA ALA A 123 -13.15 0.38 9.58
C ALA A 123 -12.06 -0.30 8.75
N PHE A 124 -11.25 0.48 8.03
CA PHE A 124 -10.21 0.00 7.13
C PHE A 124 -8.97 0.89 7.22
N GLY A 125 -7.80 0.30 6.98
CA GLY A 125 -6.55 1.03 6.78
C GLY A 125 -6.47 1.62 5.37
N VAL A 126 -5.71 2.70 5.21
CA VAL A 126 -5.37 3.24 3.89
C VAL A 126 -3.87 3.47 3.84
N ILE A 127 -3.19 2.83 2.89
CA ILE A 127 -1.75 3.04 2.66
C ILE A 127 -1.56 3.65 1.27
N LEU A 128 -0.78 4.74 1.21
CA LEU A 128 -0.24 5.29 -0.03
C LEU A 128 1.13 4.67 -0.25
N ALA A 129 1.25 3.74 -1.21
CA ALA A 129 2.48 2.96 -1.37
C ALA A 129 3.73 3.79 -1.71
N ASP A 130 3.58 5.05 -2.16
CA ASP A 130 4.71 5.96 -2.38
C ASP A 130 5.24 6.64 -1.10
N ASP A 131 4.54 6.51 0.03
CA ASP A 131 5.01 6.96 1.34
C ASP A 131 5.59 5.76 2.10
N LEU A 132 6.88 5.49 1.90
CA LEU A 132 7.60 4.45 2.64
C LEU A 132 7.94 4.93 4.05
N CYS A 133 7.22 4.43 5.04
CA CYS A 133 7.49 4.70 6.45
C CYS A 133 8.26 3.53 7.08
N ILE A 134 9.42 3.81 7.68
CA ILE A 134 10.23 2.80 8.36
C ILE A 134 10.42 3.22 9.82
N ASN A 135 10.09 2.29 10.72
CA ASN A 135 10.41 2.40 12.14
C ASN A 135 11.37 1.27 12.51
N GLU A 136 12.68 1.53 12.42
CA GLU A 136 13.70 0.48 12.62
C GLU A 136 13.67 -0.15 14.02
N ASN A 137 13.13 0.56 15.01
CA ASN A 137 13.19 0.17 16.43
C ASN A 137 11.81 -0.07 17.05
N GLY A 138 10.79 -0.34 16.24
CA GLY A 138 9.45 -0.55 16.77
C GLY A 138 8.44 -1.00 15.73
N GLU A 139 7.18 -0.91 16.11
CA GLU A 139 6.06 -1.31 15.28
C GLU A 139 5.87 -0.38 14.09
N GLY A 140 5.35 -0.91 12.98
CA GLY A 140 4.95 -0.15 11.81
C GLY A 140 3.95 0.97 12.15
N VAL A 141 3.88 1.98 11.29
CA VAL A 141 3.03 3.16 11.52
C VAL A 141 1.57 2.74 11.59
N LEU A 142 1.13 1.87 10.69
CA LEU A 142 -0.24 1.37 10.69
C LEU A 142 -0.58 0.56 11.95
N SER A 143 0.34 -0.28 12.45
CA SER A 143 0.17 -1.02 13.72
C SER A 143 -0.07 -0.07 14.89
N GLN A 144 0.69 1.02 14.97
CA GLN A 144 0.50 2.06 15.99
C GLN A 144 -0.86 2.75 15.83
N MET A 145 -1.26 3.07 14.59
CA MET A 145 -2.57 3.67 14.30
C MET A 145 -3.74 2.75 14.68
N VAL A 146 -3.62 1.43 14.46
CA VAL A 146 -4.61 0.44 14.87
C VAL A 146 -4.82 0.48 16.38
N LYS A 147 -3.75 0.51 17.18
CA LYS A 147 -3.84 0.61 18.65
C LYS A 147 -4.56 1.90 19.11
N ILE A 148 -4.29 3.02 18.44
CA ILE A 148 -4.98 4.29 18.70
C ILE A 148 -6.47 4.17 18.36
N TYR A 149 -6.79 3.60 17.19
CA TYR A 149 -8.17 3.37 16.79
C TYR A 149 -8.92 2.45 17.77
N GLU A 150 -8.28 1.40 18.27
CA GLU A 150 -8.88 0.48 19.24
C GLU A 150 -9.24 1.16 20.56
N LYS A 151 -8.42 2.12 20.99
CA LYS A 151 -8.65 2.91 22.21
C LYS A 151 -9.73 3.98 22.03
N TYR A 152 -9.68 4.75 20.95
CA TYR A 152 -10.51 5.96 20.80
C TYR A 152 -11.70 5.81 19.85
N ARG A 153 -11.70 4.79 18.98
CA ARG A 153 -12.76 4.49 18.01
C ARG A 153 -13.12 5.69 17.11
N CYS A 154 -12.11 6.44 16.69
CA CYS A 154 -12.23 7.56 15.76
C CYS A 154 -11.21 7.43 14.61
N SER A 155 -11.43 8.16 13.52
CA SER A 155 -10.49 8.17 12.39
C SER A 155 -9.11 8.65 12.83
N VAL A 156 -8.08 7.90 12.46
CA VAL A 156 -6.68 8.20 12.77
C VAL A 156 -5.96 8.60 11.48
N VAL A 157 -5.18 9.68 11.54
CA VAL A 157 -4.36 10.16 10.43
C VAL A 157 -2.93 10.29 10.93
N ALA A 158 -1.99 9.57 10.31
CA ALA A 158 -0.57 9.74 10.57
C ALA A 158 -0.11 11.12 10.09
N VAL A 159 0.71 11.79 10.90
CA VAL A 159 1.29 13.10 10.59
C VAL A 159 2.77 13.10 10.95
N MET A 160 3.53 13.97 10.30
CA MET A 160 4.92 14.24 10.65
C MET A 160 5.14 15.74 10.74
N GLU A 161 6.08 16.16 11.59
CA GLU A 161 6.52 17.55 11.61
C GLU A 161 7.35 17.84 10.35
N VAL A 162 7.10 19.00 9.74
CA VAL A 162 7.83 19.47 8.56
C VAL A 162 8.30 20.91 8.77
N PRO A 163 9.44 21.32 8.18
CA PRO A 163 9.87 22.71 8.20
C PRO A 163 8.78 23.63 7.64
N LYS A 164 8.63 24.83 8.23
CA LYS A 164 7.53 25.76 7.92
C LYS A 164 7.48 26.13 6.43
N GLU A 165 8.63 26.25 5.80
CA GLU A 165 8.82 26.53 4.38
C GLU A 165 8.30 25.42 3.45
N GLN A 166 8.22 24.17 3.93
CA GLN A 166 7.73 23.02 3.16
C GLN A 166 6.22 22.80 3.27
N THR A 167 5.53 23.51 4.17
CA THR A 167 4.09 23.31 4.45
C THR A 167 3.19 23.42 3.22
N LYS A 168 3.58 24.16 2.18
CA LYS A 168 2.83 24.28 0.91
C LYS A 168 2.71 22.96 0.13
N SER A 169 3.57 21.99 0.42
CA SER A 169 3.57 20.67 -0.22
C SER A 169 2.70 19.64 0.50
N TYR A 170 2.14 19.99 1.67
CA TYR A 170 1.45 19.04 2.56
C TYR A 170 0.07 19.58 2.99
N GLY A 171 -0.81 18.65 3.40
CA GLY A 171 -1.98 19.01 4.19
C GLY A 171 -1.57 19.33 5.63
N VAL A 172 -2.02 20.47 6.16
CA VAL A 172 -1.69 20.90 7.53
C VAL A 172 -2.90 20.69 8.43
N VAL A 173 -2.70 20.03 9.57
CA VAL A 173 -3.74 19.78 10.57
C VAL A 173 -3.64 20.77 11.73
N SER A 174 -4.75 20.94 12.45
CA SER A 174 -4.81 21.64 13.73
C SER A 174 -5.53 20.76 14.74
N GLY A 175 -5.10 20.80 15.99
CA GLY A 175 -5.65 19.96 17.05
C GLY A 175 -5.18 20.40 18.43
N ARG A 176 -5.62 19.69 19.46
CA ARG A 176 -5.12 19.84 20.83
C ARG A 176 -4.25 18.63 21.15
N PHE A 177 -3.10 18.88 21.77
CA PHE A 177 -2.31 17.80 22.34
C PHE A 177 -3.09 17.20 23.52
N ILE A 178 -3.30 15.89 23.48
CA ILE A 178 -4.08 15.12 24.48
C ILE A 178 -3.17 14.16 25.23
#